data_AF-A0A957NG93-F1
#
_entry.id   AF-A0A957NG93-F1
#
_cell.length_a   1.000
_cell.length_b   1.000
_cell.length_c   1.000
_cell.angle_alpha   90.00
_cell.angle_beta   90.00
_cell.angle_gamma   90.00
#
_symmetry.space_group_name_H-M   'P 1'
#
loop_
_entity.id
_entity.type
_entity.pdbx_description
1 polymer ?
#
loop_
_entity_poly.entity_id
_entity_poly.type
_entity_poly.pdbx_seq_one_letter_code
_entity_poly.pdbx_strand_id
1 'polypeptide(L)' 'MQTTIDDVISTLQSKWGRGTIQRGARSASHQAHLSTGSHELDTLLEGGWRIGKGQALTGYGSSGATTLAYRTLAAA' A
#
# COMPACT_ATOMS: atom_id res chain seq x y z
N MET A 1 19.49 -31.75 -9.23
CA MET A 1 18.07 -31.33 -9.23
C MET A 1 18.00 -29.89 -9.69
N GLN A 2 17.28 -29.60 -10.78
CA GLN A 2 17.01 -28.22 -11.19
C GLN A 2 15.80 -27.71 -10.42
N THR A 3 15.99 -26.66 -9.63
CA THR A 3 14.89 -25.97 -8.95
C THR A 3 14.18 -25.09 -9.97
N THR A 4 12.86 -25.25 -10.11
CA THR A 4 12.07 -24.42 -11.02
C THR A 4 11.71 -23.09 -10.35
N ILE A 5 11.37 -22.07 -11.15
CA ILE A 5 10.88 -20.78 -10.64
C ILE A 5 9.61 -20.98 -9.80
N ASP A 6 8.74 -21.93 -10.16
CA ASP A 6 7.50 -22.19 -9.44
C ASP A 6 7.76 -22.81 -8.06
N ASP A 7 8.80 -23.63 -7.92
CA ASP A 7 9.23 -24.18 -6.61
C ASP A 7 9.72 -23.07 -5.68
N VAL A 8 10.47 -22.11 -6.22
CA VAL A 8 10.93 -20.93 -5.47
C VAL A 8 9.75 -20.07 -5.03
N ILE A 9 8.80 -19.80 -5.93
CA ILE A 9 7.61 -19.01 -5.63
C ILE A 9 6.76 -19.69 -4.55
N SER A 10 6.54 -21.00 -4.66
CA SER A 10 5.79 -21.80 -3.68
C SER A 10 6.44 -21.73 -2.30
N THR A 11 7.76 -21.89 -2.23
CA THR A 11 8.53 -21.81 -0.98
C THR A 11 8.38 -20.43 -0.32
N LEU A 12 8.50 -19.36 -1.10
CA LEU A 12 8.40 -18.00 -0.60
C LEU A 12 6.98 -17.67 -0.12
N GLN A 13 5.96 -18.12 -0.84
CA GLN A 13 4.56 -17.91 -0.45
C GLN A 13 4.16 -18.72 0.78
N SER A 14 4.71 -19.93 0.95
CA SER A 14 4.50 -20.73 2.16
C SER A 14 5.11 -20.05 3.39
N LYS A 15 6.32 -19.49 3.25
CA LYS A 15 7.06 -18.86 4.34
C LYS A 15 6.51 -17.49 4.74
N TRP A 16 6.09 -16.67 3.76
CA TRP A 16 5.78 -15.26 3.97
C TRP A 16 4.32 -14.87 3.69
N GLY A 17 3.50 -15.84 3.28
CA GLY A 17 2.10 -15.65 2.94
C GLY A 17 1.82 -15.56 1.44
N ARG A 18 0.57 -15.83 1.06
CA ARG A 18 0.14 -15.68 -0.35
C ARG A 18 0.24 -14.22 -0.75
N GLY A 19 0.75 -13.97 -1.96
CA GLY A 19 0.86 -12.62 -2.52
C GLY A 19 2.15 -11.87 -2.21
N THR A 20 3.11 -12.47 -1.49
CA THR A 20 4.47 -11.91 -1.32
C THR A 20 5.17 -11.72 -2.67
N ILE A 21 4.95 -12.65 -3.61
CA ILE A 21 5.40 -12.54 -5.00
C ILE A 21 4.20 -12.76 -5.91
N GLN A 22 4.03 -11.85 -6.87
CA GLN A 22 3.03 -11.92 -7.92
C GLN A 22 3.67 -11.56 -9.25
N ARG A 23 3.19 -12.16 -10.34
CA ARG A 23 3.59 -11.76 -11.69
C ARG A 23 3.07 -10.35 -11.96
N GLY A 24 3.90 -9.47 -12.52
CA GLY A 24 3.55 -8.07 -12.74
C GLY A 24 2.24 -7.86 -13.53
N ALA A 25 1.92 -8.77 -14.47
CA ALA A 25 0.66 -8.75 -15.21
C ALA A 25 -0.61 -8.91 -14.32
N ARG A 26 -0.47 -9.44 -13.10
CA ARG A 26 -1.56 -9.56 -12.11
C ARG A 26 -1.52 -8.47 -11.03
N SER A 27 -0.48 -7.63 -11.00
CA SER A 27 -0.36 -6.55 -10.01
C SER A 27 -1.34 -5.40 -10.23
N ALA A 28 -2.04 -5.38 -11.38
CA ALA A 28 -3.14 -4.45 -11.64
C ALA A 28 -4.42 -4.87 -10.90
N SER A 29 -4.36 -4.95 -9.57
CA SER A 29 -5.56 -4.96 -8.76
C SER A 29 -5.97 -3.51 -8.54
N HIS A 30 -7.20 -3.17 -8.91
CA HIS A 30 -7.88 -1.92 -8.56
C HIS A 30 -7.83 -1.78 -7.02
N GLN A 31 -6.79 -1.17 -6.48
CA GLN A 31 -6.64 -0.98 -5.04
C GLN A 31 -7.63 0.09 -4.63
N ALA A 32 -8.45 -0.23 -3.63
CA ALA A 32 -9.31 0.78 -3.03
C ALA A 32 -8.42 1.79 -2.29
N HIS A 33 -8.71 3.07 -2.52
CA HIS A 33 -8.02 4.17 -1.88
C HIS A 33 -8.99 4.94 -0.99
N LEU A 34 -8.43 5.56 0.04
CA LEU A 34 -9.10 6.49 0.93
C LEU A 34 -8.51 7.88 0.70
N SER A 35 -9.36 8.90 0.46
CA SER A 35 -8.87 10.27 0.27
C SER A 35 -8.10 10.75 1.50
N THR A 36 -6.99 11.44 1.28
CA THR A 36 -6.22 12.14 2.31
C THR A 36 -6.91 13.43 2.77
N GLY A 37 -7.96 13.84 2.07
CA GLY A 37 -8.61 15.14 2.22
C GLY A 37 -7.89 16.29 1.51
N SER A 38 -6.80 16.03 0.78
CA SER A 38 -6.11 16.99 -0.12
C SER A 38 -6.00 16.40 -1.53
N HIS A 39 -6.50 17.14 -2.52
CA HIS A 39 -6.49 16.69 -3.91
C HIS A 39 -5.07 16.51 -4.46
N GLU A 40 -4.16 17.40 -4.08
CA GLU A 40 -2.76 17.38 -4.50
C GLU A 40 -2.05 16.14 -3.95
N LEU A 41 -2.29 15.82 -2.67
CA LEU A 41 -1.71 14.65 -2.04
C LEU A 41 -2.33 13.36 -2.57
N ASP A 42 -3.65 13.35 -2.82
CA ASP A 42 -4.32 12.20 -3.43
C ASP A 42 -3.75 11.92 -4.82
N THR A 43 -3.46 12.96 -5.60
CA THR A 43 -2.81 12.83 -6.91
C THR A 43 -1.40 12.25 -6.79
N LEU A 44 -0.60 12.73 -5.82
CA LEU A 44 0.74 12.21 -5.55
C LEU A 44 0.73 10.72 -5.16
N LEU A 45 -0.29 10.30 -4.43
CA LEU A 45 -0.47 8.92 -3.96
C LEU A 45 -1.26 8.04 -4.95
N GLU A 46 -1.52 8.52 -6.17
CA GLU A 46 -2.28 7.80 -7.21
C GLU A 46 -3.71 7.41 -6.77
N GLY A 47 -4.35 8.25 -5.97
CA GLY A 47 -5.73 8.07 -5.50
C GLY A 47 -5.91 8.18 -3.98
N GLY A 48 -4.84 8.36 -3.21
CA GLY A 48 -4.87 8.53 -1.76
C GLY A 48 -4.28 7.35 -0.99
N TRP A 49 -4.72 7.15 0.24
CA TRP A 49 -4.23 6.10 1.13
C TRP A 49 -4.71 4.72 0.70
N ARG A 50 -3.80 3.76 0.53
CA ARG A 50 -4.15 2.38 0.14
C ARG A 50 -4.83 1.62 1.27
N ILE A 51 -6.06 1.14 1.04
CA ILE A 51 -6.81 0.36 2.03
C ILE A 51 -6.17 -1.02 2.21
N GLY A 52 -6.15 -1.52 3.45
CA GLY A 52 -5.58 -2.82 3.80
C GLY A 52 -4.04 -2.86 3.83
N LYS A 53 -3.38 -1.69 3.83
CA LYS A 53 -1.93 -1.54 3.94
C LYS A 53 -1.56 -0.68 5.15
N GLY A 54 -0.42 -0.99 5.76
CA GLY A 54 0.19 -0.11 6.75
C GLY A 54 0.85 1.08 6.05
N GLN A 55 0.56 2.28 6.51
CA GLN A 55 1.09 3.54 5.97
C GLN A 55 1.63 4.38 7.11
N ALA A 56 2.76 5.06 6.87
CA ALA A 56 3.43 5.88 7.87
C ALA A 56 3.48 7.33 7.39
N LEU A 57 2.98 8.23 8.23
CA LEU A 57 3.11 9.67 8.06
C LEU A 57 4.08 10.19 9.11
N THR A 58 5.22 10.72 8.67
CA THR A 58 6.30 11.17 9.54
C THR A 58 6.59 12.65 9.32
N GLY A 59 7.12 13.29 10.36
CA GLY A 59 7.48 14.71 10.31
C GLY A 59 7.95 15.21 11.67
N TYR A 60 8.57 16.38 11.68
CA TYR A 60 8.94 17.06 12.91
C TYR A 60 7.69 17.52 13.69
N GLY A 61 7.88 17.93 14.95
CA GLY A 61 6.81 18.53 15.75
C GLY A 61 6.15 19.69 15.00
N SER A 62 4.82 19.76 15.06
CA SER A 62 4.00 20.78 14.38
C SER A 62 4.04 20.78 12.84
N SER A 63 4.53 19.71 12.20
CA SER A 63 4.49 19.52 10.73
C SER A 63 3.08 19.32 10.15
N GLY A 64 2.05 19.19 11.00
CA GLY A 64 0.67 18.96 10.57
C GLY A 64 0.31 17.49 10.31
N ALA A 65 1.19 16.53 10.64
CA ALA A 65 0.93 15.10 10.44
C ALA A 65 -0.39 14.63 11.10
N THR A 66 -0.62 15.03 12.35
CA THR A 66 -1.87 14.71 13.06
C THR A 66 -3.08 15.35 12.41
N THR A 67 -2.96 16.60 11.93
CA THR A 67 -4.04 17.29 11.22
C THR A 67 -4.42 16.56 9.93
N LEU A 68 -3.42 16.11 9.16
CA LEU A 68 -3.65 15.36 7.93
C LEU A 68 -4.33 14.00 8.21
N ALA A 69 -3.91 13.32 9.29
CA ALA A 69 -4.57 12.08 9.73
C ALA A 69 -6.05 12.32 10.08
N TYR A 70 -6.39 13.40 10.79
CA TYR A 70 -7.79 13.73 11.08
C TYR A 70 -8.58 14.14 9.83
N ARG A 71 -7.99 14.85 8.87
CA ARG A 71 -8.65 15.15 7.59
C ARG A 71 -8.96 13.89 6.80
N THR A 72 -8.05 12.93 6.82
CA THR A 72 -8.27 11.61 6.21
C THR A 72 -9.46 10.91 6.85
N LEU A 73 -9.56 10.91 8.19
CA LEU A 73 -10.69 10.32 8.90
C LEU A 73 -12.02 11.02 8.62
N ALA A 74 -12.00 12.34 8.42
CA ALA A 74 -13.21 13.11 8.08
C ALA A 74 -13.64 12.94 6.61
N ALA A 75 -12.73 12.55 5.73
CA ALA A 75 -12.99 12.30 4.31
C ALA A 75 -13.36 10.82 4.01
N ALA A 76 -13.22 9.94 5.00
CA ALA A 76 -13.54 8.52 4.95
C ALA A 76 -15.05 8.24 5.09
#